data_AF-A0A4R9EZX6-F1
#
_entry.id   AF-A0A4R9EZX6-F1
#
_cell.length_a   1.000
_cell.length_b   1.000
_cell.length_c   1.000
_cell.angle_alpha   90.00
_cell.angle_beta   90.00
_cell.angle_gamma   90.00
#
_symmetry.space_group_name_H-M   'P 1'
#
loop_
_entity.id
_entity.type
_entity.pdbx_description
1 polymer ?
#
loop_
_entity_poly.entity_id
_entity_poly.type
_entity_poly.pdbx_seq_one_letter_code
_entity_poly.pdbx_strand_id
1 'polypeptide(L)'
;MEPEEDFDDDDAAEAQEDEAEGHYVTAKLVGEDVQILPPSVWRQSWNRLLNSGQIDAFAELVIHPEDYERYEELDPTNAQFGEFIGEASEQVAEGPGKSRGPNRSTRRTRRR
;
A
#
# COMPACT_ATOMS: atom_id res chain seq x y z
N MET A 1 -48.87 -18.72 -1.67
CA MET A 1 -47.61 -19.47 -1.77
C MET A 1 -46.63 -18.46 -2.30
N GLU A 2 -45.82 -17.94 -1.40
CA GLU A 2 -44.92 -16.79 -1.60
C GLU A 2 -43.76 -17.17 -2.54
N PRO A 3 -43.25 -16.23 -3.35
CA PRO A 3 -41.98 -16.41 -4.04
C PRO A 3 -40.84 -16.19 -3.03
N GLU A 4 -40.03 -17.22 -2.77
CA GLU A 4 -38.80 -17.04 -2.00
C GLU A 4 -37.71 -16.51 -2.92
N GLU A 5 -37.26 -15.30 -2.59
CA GLU A 5 -36.27 -14.48 -3.27
C GLU A 5 -34.90 -15.17 -3.27
N ASP A 6 -34.23 -15.10 -4.41
CA ASP A 6 -32.83 -15.47 -4.63
C ASP A 6 -31.98 -14.52 -3.76
N PHE A 7 -31.48 -15.01 -2.62
CA PHE A 7 -30.51 -14.29 -1.81
C PHE A 7 -29.14 -14.46 -2.47
N ASP A 8 -28.75 -13.46 -3.27
CA ASP A 8 -27.36 -13.24 -3.68
C ASP A 8 -26.47 -13.15 -2.41
N ASP A 9 -25.76 -14.23 -2.10
CA ASP A 9 -24.87 -14.39 -0.94
C ASP A 9 -23.49 -13.72 -1.17
N ASP A 10 -23.30 -13.04 -2.31
CA ASP A 10 -22.04 -12.38 -2.68
C ASP A 10 -21.87 -10.96 -2.08
N ASP A 11 -22.96 -10.30 -1.65
CA ASP A 11 -22.92 -8.91 -1.14
C ASP A 11 -22.43 -8.81 0.33
N ALA A 12 -22.59 -9.89 1.10
CA ALA A 12 -22.20 -9.92 2.52
C ALA A 12 -20.68 -10.05 2.75
N ALA A 13 -19.91 -10.42 1.71
CA ALA A 13 -18.46 -10.52 1.78
C ALA A 13 -17.76 -9.16 1.58
N GLU A 14 -18.34 -8.24 0.79
CA GLU A 14 -17.82 -6.87 0.60
C GLU A 14 -18.02 -5.99 1.84
N ALA A 15 -19.08 -6.22 2.63
CA ALA A 15 -19.44 -5.35 3.76
C ALA A 15 -18.53 -5.49 5.01
N GLN A 16 -17.55 -6.40 5.01
CA GLN A 16 -16.52 -6.49 6.05
C GLN A 16 -15.16 -5.93 5.58
N GLU A 17 -15.11 -5.19 4.47
CA GLU A 17 -13.90 -4.55 3.96
C GLU A 17 -13.61 -3.19 4.63
N ASP A 18 -14.58 -2.61 5.33
CA ASP A 18 -14.49 -1.27 5.94
C ASP A 18 -13.88 -1.23 7.36
N GLU A 19 -13.66 -2.36 8.04
CA GLU A 19 -13.21 -2.36 9.45
C GLU A 19 -11.67 -2.46 9.61
N ALA A 20 -10.95 -2.05 8.57
CA ALA A 20 -9.59 -1.56 8.71
C ALA A 20 -9.55 -0.12 8.21
N GLU A 21 -9.96 0.82 9.07
CA GLU A 21 -9.34 2.15 9.14
C GLU A 21 -7.84 1.99 9.50
N GLY A 22 -7.11 1.25 8.65
CA GLY A 22 -5.70 0.98 8.76
C GLY A 22 -5.00 2.21 8.21
N HIS A 23 -4.37 2.97 9.09
CA HIS A 23 -3.57 4.12 8.72
C HIS A 23 -2.62 3.76 7.57
N TYR A 24 -2.94 4.24 6.36
CA TYR A 24 -2.05 4.17 5.22
C TYR A 24 -0.75 4.87 5.58
N VAL A 25 0.38 4.26 5.22
CA VAL A 25 1.69 4.86 5.38
C VAL A 25 2.20 5.28 4.02
N THR A 26 2.77 6.49 3.96
CA THR A 26 3.44 6.99 2.76
C THR A 26 4.86 6.46 2.73
N ALA A 27 5.19 5.71 1.68
CA ALA A 27 6.54 5.22 1.39
C ALA A 27 6.94 5.60 -0.04
N LYS A 28 8.24 5.53 -0.36
CA LYS A 28 8.72 5.88 -1.70
C LYS A 28 8.81 4.66 -2.59
N LEU A 29 8.00 4.66 -3.64
CA LEU A 29 8.08 3.69 -4.72
C LEU A 29 8.76 4.35 -5.92
N VAL A 30 9.97 3.89 -6.27
CA VAL A 30 10.73 4.40 -7.44
C VAL A 30 10.92 5.94 -7.38
N GLY A 31 10.98 6.51 -6.18
CA GLY A 31 11.14 7.95 -5.95
C GLY A 31 9.84 8.74 -5.79
N GLU A 32 8.70 8.13 -6.10
CA GLU A 32 7.37 8.70 -5.94
C GLU A 32 6.74 8.31 -4.61
N ASP A 33 5.97 9.22 -4.02
CA ASP A 33 5.28 8.96 -2.76
C ASP A 33 3.98 8.20 -3.06
N VAL A 34 3.87 6.98 -2.53
CA VAL A 34 2.73 6.07 -2.71
C VAL A 34 2.25 5.61 -1.34
N GLN A 35 0.93 5.61 -1.15
CA GLN A 35 0.32 5.14 0.09
C GLN A 35 0.08 3.63 0.04
N ILE A 36 0.50 2.95 1.10
CA ILE A 36 0.36 1.50 1.26
C ILE A 36 -0.09 1.16 2.68
N LEU A 37 -0.87 0.08 2.80
CA LEU A 37 -1.22 -0.51 4.08
C LEU A 37 0.02 -1.13 4.74
N PRO A 38 0.23 -0.88 6.04
CA PRO A 38 1.41 -1.38 6.72
C PRO A 38 1.40 -2.92 6.85
N PRO A 39 2.56 -3.60 6.86
CA PRO A 39 2.61 -5.06 6.93
C PRO A 39 1.95 -5.68 8.16
N SER A 40 1.80 -4.91 9.24
CA SER A 40 1.14 -5.33 10.47
C SER A 40 -0.34 -5.62 10.31
N VAL A 41 -1.01 -5.02 9.31
CA VAL A 41 -2.45 -5.22 9.07
C VAL A 41 -2.74 -6.21 7.94
N TRP A 42 -1.71 -6.76 7.30
CA TRP A 42 -1.91 -7.65 6.16
C TRP A 42 -2.50 -8.99 6.59
N ARG A 43 -3.56 -9.38 5.88
CA ARG A 43 -4.18 -10.69 6.07
C ARG A 43 -3.23 -11.80 5.62
N GLN A 44 -3.37 -12.98 6.22
CA GLN A 44 -2.58 -14.17 5.84
C GLN A 44 -2.89 -14.61 4.40
N SER A 45 -4.10 -14.34 3.90
CA SER A 45 -4.47 -14.54 2.49
C SER A 45 -3.65 -13.66 1.55
N TRP A 46 -3.42 -12.39 1.88
CA TRP A 46 -2.63 -11.47 1.08
C TRP A 46 -1.14 -11.85 1.08
N ASN A 47 -0.61 -12.26 2.23
CA ASN A 47 0.74 -12.82 2.31
C ASN A 47 0.89 -14.08 1.44
N ARG A 48 -0.18 -14.87 1.27
CA ARG A 48 -0.16 -16.01 0.36
C ARG A 48 -0.06 -15.57 -1.10
N LEU A 49 -0.73 -14.50 -1.50
CA LEU A 49 -0.61 -13.92 -2.85
C LEU A 49 0.84 -13.52 -3.14
N LEU A 50 1.46 -12.77 -2.23
CA LEU A 50 2.87 -12.40 -2.30
C LEU A 50 3.80 -13.62 -2.44
N ASN A 51 3.60 -14.64 -1.61
CA ASN A 51 4.38 -15.89 -1.67
C ASN A 51 4.14 -16.71 -2.96
N SER A 52 2.97 -16.57 -3.58
CA SER A 52 2.66 -17.20 -4.88
C SER A 52 3.16 -16.41 -6.09
N GLY A 53 3.81 -15.26 -5.87
CA GLY A 53 4.29 -14.38 -6.93
C GLY A 53 3.21 -13.55 -7.61
N GLN A 54 2.01 -13.49 -7.04
CA GLN A 54 0.91 -12.65 -7.53
C GLN A 54 1.07 -11.23 -6.94
N ILE A 55 2.04 -10.49 -7.44
CA ILE A 55 2.42 -9.17 -6.93
C ILE A 55 1.37 -8.12 -7.28
N ASP A 56 0.84 -8.12 -8.51
CA ASP A 56 -0.14 -7.13 -8.96
C ASP A 56 -1.45 -7.23 -8.17
N ALA A 57 -1.97 -8.45 -7.99
CA ALA A 57 -3.15 -8.70 -7.18
C ALA A 57 -2.93 -8.40 -5.69
N PHE A 58 -1.69 -8.53 -5.21
CA PHE A 58 -1.34 -8.10 -3.86
C PHE A 58 -1.32 -6.58 -3.77
N ALA A 59 -0.70 -5.90 -4.75
CA ALA A 59 -0.59 -4.45 -4.82
C ALA A 59 -1.97 -3.77 -4.87
N GLU A 60 -2.92 -4.31 -5.61
CA GLU A 60 -4.31 -3.83 -5.67
C GLU A 60 -5.00 -3.80 -4.30
N LEU A 61 -4.67 -4.76 -3.43
CA LEU A 61 -5.26 -4.89 -2.10
C LEU A 61 -4.56 -4.06 -1.02
N VAL A 62 -3.26 -3.77 -1.20
CA VAL A 62 -2.47 -3.07 -0.17
C VAL A 62 -2.17 -1.62 -0.51
N ILE A 63 -2.13 -1.24 -1.77
CA ILE A 63 -1.91 0.14 -2.20
C ILE A 63 -3.23 0.90 -2.12
N HIS A 64 -3.16 2.18 -1.76
CA HIS A 64 -4.33 3.03 -1.78
C HIS A 64 -4.90 3.15 -3.21
N PRO A 65 -6.22 3.04 -3.41
CA PRO A 65 -6.82 3.01 -4.75
C PRO A 65 -6.50 4.26 -5.60
N GLU A 66 -6.35 5.44 -4.98
CA GLU A 66 -5.94 6.67 -5.70
C GLU A 66 -4.47 6.65 -6.18
N ASP A 67 -3.61 5.86 -5.53
CA ASP A 67 -2.19 5.74 -5.90
C ASP A 67 -1.91 4.47 -6.72
N TYR A 68 -2.91 3.61 -6.93
CA TYR A 68 -2.76 2.36 -7.67
C TYR A 68 -2.45 2.59 -9.15
N GLU A 69 -3.12 3.57 -9.79
CA GLU A 69 -2.80 3.95 -11.18
C GLU A 69 -1.32 4.37 -11.31
N ARG A 70 -0.79 5.08 -10.30
CA ARG A 70 0.62 5.47 -10.26
C ARG A 70 1.55 4.27 -10.08
N TYR A 71 1.14 3.25 -9.32
CA TYR A 71 1.87 2.00 -9.22
C TYR A 71 1.95 1.28 -10.57
N GLU A 72 0.84 1.19 -11.31
CA GLU A 72 0.80 0.58 -12.64
C GLU A 72 1.69 1.34 -13.65
N GLU A 73 1.69 2.67 -13.60
CA GLU A 73 2.55 3.50 -14.45
C GLU A 73 4.05 3.32 -14.15
N LEU A 74 4.39 3.12 -12.87
CA LEU A 74 5.78 2.99 -12.43
C LEU A 74 6.39 1.62 -12.73
N ASP A 75 5.56 0.57 -12.84
CA ASP A 75 5.95 -0.83 -13.10
C ASP A 75 7.23 -1.24 -12.33
N PRO A 76 7.21 -1.19 -10.98
CA PRO A 76 8.40 -1.44 -10.19
C PRO A 76 8.82 -2.91 -10.28
N THR A 77 10.13 -3.16 -10.35
CA THR A 77 10.66 -4.53 -10.24
C THR A 77 10.40 -5.10 -8.85
N ASN A 78 10.37 -6.43 -8.73
CA ASN A 78 10.23 -7.13 -7.43
C ASN A 78 11.22 -6.64 -6.36
N ALA A 79 12.44 -6.25 -6.77
CA ALA A 79 13.43 -5.70 -5.85
C ALA A 79 13.00 -4.33 -5.31
N GLN A 80 12.55 -3.43 -6.18
CA GLN A 80 12.06 -2.10 -5.82
C GLN A 80 10.77 -2.18 -4.99
N PHE A 81 9.89 -3.12 -5.32
CA PHE A 81 8.69 -3.37 -4.53
C PHE A 81 9.03 -3.90 -3.12
N GLY A 82 10.04 -4.78 -3.02
CA GLY A 82 10.56 -5.23 -1.73
C GLY A 82 11.16 -4.08 -0.89
N GLU A 83 11.89 -3.17 -1.52
CA GLU A 83 12.40 -1.95 -0.86
C GLU A 83 11.27 -1.05 -0.37
N PHE A 84 10.23 -0.87 -1.18
CA PHE A 84 9.03 -0.10 -0.83
C PHE A 84 8.31 -0.66 0.40
N ILE A 85 8.13 -1.99 0.46
CA ILE A 85 7.57 -2.68 1.64
C ILE A 85 8.47 -2.48 2.87
N GLY A 86 9.79 -2.53 2.69
CA GLY A 86 10.76 -2.26 3.74
C GLY A 86 10.60 -0.86 4.32
N GLU A 87 10.51 0.16 3.45
CA GLU A 87 10.31 1.54 3.88
C GLU A 87 8.95 1.73 4.55
N ALA A 88 7.88 1.12 4.02
CA ALA A 88 6.56 1.13 4.66
C ALA A 88 6.62 0.54 6.08
N SER A 89 7.40 -0.52 6.30
CA SER A 89 7.61 -1.12 7.62
C SER A 89 8.37 -0.18 8.57
N GLU A 90 9.39 0.51 8.08
CA GLU A 90 10.15 1.49 8.86
C GLU A 90 9.26 2.67 9.30
N GLN A 91 8.37 3.15 8.42
CA GLN A 91 7.46 4.26 8.72
C GLN A 91 6.47 3.93 9.83
N VAL A 92 6.02 2.67 9.90
CA VAL A 92 5.19 2.17 11.01
C VAL A 92 5.96 2.16 12.32
N ALA A 93 7.22 1.71 12.26
CA ALA A 93 8.10 1.66 13.43
C ALA A 93 8.52 3.06 13.92
N GLU A 94 8.65 4.03 13.02
CA GLU A 94 9.02 5.41 13.37
C GLU A 94 7.84 6.28 13.82
N GLY A 95 6.60 5.85 13.57
CA GLY A 95 5.37 6.54 13.96
C GLY A 95 5.13 7.84 13.17
N PRO A 96 3.86 8.28 13.01
CA PRO A 96 3.47 9.42 12.18
C PRO A 96 3.99 10.80 12.64
N GLY A 97 4.86 10.86 13.66
CA GLY A 97 5.39 12.08 14.27
C GLY A 97 6.76 12.54 13.75
N LYS A 98 7.45 11.73 12.93
CA LYS A 98 8.69 12.17 12.27
C LYS A 98 8.41 12.51 10.82
N SER A 99 7.92 13.72 10.60
CA SER A 99 8.02 14.35 9.28
C SER A 99 9.50 14.33 8.87
N ARG A 100 9.85 13.47 7.90
CA ARG A 100 11.15 13.48 7.23
C ARG A 100 11.24 14.83 6.50
N GLY A 101 11.71 15.83 7.24
CA GLY A 101 11.82 17.21 6.76
C GLY A 101 12.61 17.26 5.45
N PRO A 102 12.31 18.26 4.60
CA PRO A 102 12.75 18.29 3.20
C PRO A 102 14.23 17.99 3.06
N ASN A 103 14.53 17.00 2.20
CA ASN A 103 15.87 16.62 1.79
C ASN A 103 16.65 17.90 1.45
N ARG A 104 17.61 18.24 2.31
CA ARG A 104 18.31 19.53 2.31
C ARG A 104 19.15 19.59 1.03
N SER A 105 18.57 20.14 -0.03
CA SER A 105 19.23 20.34 -1.33
C SER A 105 20.60 20.97 -1.09
N THR A 106 21.65 20.21 -1.39
CA THR A 106 23.07 20.54 -1.21
C THR A 106 23.55 21.57 -2.25
N ARG A 107 22.78 22.65 -2.44
CA ARG A 107 23.15 23.75 -3.33
C ARG A 107 24.29 24.53 -2.69
N ARG A 108 25.49 24.00 -2.89
CA ARG A 108 26.78 24.56 -2.53
C ARG A 108 26.89 25.91 -3.23
N THR A 109 26.53 26.97 -2.52
CA THR A 109 26.78 28.35 -2.97
C THR A 109 28.28 28.60 -2.93
N ARG A 110 28.95 28.33 -4.05
CA ARG A 110 30.30 28.84 -4.32
C ARG A 110 30.18 30.37 -4.45
N ARG A 111 30.64 31.10 -3.44
CA ARG A 111 30.82 32.56 -3.52
C ARG A 111 32.31 32.90 -3.39
N ARG A 112 32.71 33.82 -4.26
CA ARG A 112 34.05 34.28 -4.63
C ARG A 112 35.00 34.50 -3.46
#